data_AF-A0A7S2IWW9-F1
#
_entry.id   AF-A0A7S2IWW9-F1
#
_cell.length_a   1.000
_cell.length_b   1.000
_cell.length_c   1.000
_cell.angle_alpha   90.00
_cell.angle_beta   90.00
_cell.angle_gamma   90.00
#
_symmetry.space_group_name_H-M   'P 1'
#
loop_
_entity.id
_entity.type
_entity.pdbx_description
1 polymer ?
#
loop_
_entity_poly.entity_id
_entity_poly.type
_entity_poly.pdbx_seq_one_letter_code
_entity_poly.pdbx_strand_id
1 'polypeptide(L)'
;EIAVAQSVGGIPIRILPMNFYASVALAQVYVYFSDVAWFLLWPWFERPGPLNLGTIFASEMAWAPLLALTAQAGHSFADMFAELQVQFDKFDVRSAAVTEESDRGFIYASIEDLFDGSLDAFNDKVRTTFKAAAMHSLTGQRAMIPYWGILLLDLPAFPWFLSMSSSTPHLPFWYRVQQFVSGVSTVFCVWPLLFAAAMELGRRCATRTRRVGARVAAYLSIGVFVQAMGNVWCELAFGVGGRRQPGVGLWTAAVVTVTVNGLAWPAVVW
;
A
#
# COMPACT_ATOMS: atom_id res chain seq x y z
N GLU A 1 22.76 21.63 -0.88
CA GLU A 1 21.57 21.67 -0.02
C GLU A 1 20.33 21.46 -0.88
N ILE A 2 19.58 20.39 -0.64
CA ILE A 2 18.37 20.08 -1.39
C ILE A 2 17.25 20.85 -0.71
N ALA A 3 16.67 21.83 -1.42
CA ALA A 3 15.46 22.52 -1.02
C ALA A 3 14.28 21.54 -1.05
N VAL A 4 14.24 20.66 -0.06
CA VAL A 4 12.97 20.26 0.53
C VAL A 4 12.42 21.58 1.06
N ALA A 5 11.26 22.02 0.59
CA ALA A 5 10.49 23.01 1.32
C ALA A 5 10.27 22.40 2.71
N GLN A 6 11.17 22.73 3.64
CA GLN A 6 11.03 22.33 5.02
C GLN A 6 9.73 23.00 5.44
N SER A 7 8.68 22.20 5.62
CA SER A 7 7.58 22.67 6.43
C SER A 7 8.20 23.21 7.71
N VAL A 8 7.62 24.27 8.25
CA VAL A 8 7.88 24.67 9.63
C VAL A 8 7.72 23.39 10.49
N GLY A 9 8.84 22.83 11.00
CA GLY A 9 8.86 21.56 11.74
C GLY A 9 9.46 20.31 11.05
N GLY A 10 9.98 20.38 9.81
CA GLY A 10 10.66 19.24 9.17
C GLY A 10 9.76 18.08 8.76
N ILE A 11 8.44 18.29 8.73
CA ILE A 11 7.47 17.29 8.28
C ILE A 11 7.35 17.44 6.75
N PRO A 12 7.67 16.42 5.95
CA PRO A 12 7.48 16.51 4.51
C PRO A 12 5.98 16.73 4.21
N ILE A 13 5.63 17.89 3.65
CA ILE A 13 4.26 18.15 3.18
C ILE A 13 4.02 17.23 1.99
N ARG A 14 3.23 16.18 2.21
CA ARG A 14 2.79 15.26 1.16
C ARG A 14 1.44 15.72 0.67
N ILE A 15 1.42 16.31 -0.53
CA ILE A 15 0.16 16.60 -1.21
C ILE A 15 -0.29 15.30 -1.89
N LEU A 16 -1.15 14.55 -1.21
CA LEU A 16 -1.83 13.41 -1.82
C LEU A 16 -3.09 13.93 -2.54
N PRO A 17 -3.38 13.46 -3.78
CA PRO A 17 -4.59 13.88 -4.47
C PRO A 17 -5.83 13.49 -3.67
N MET A 18 -6.87 14.32 -3.62
CA MET A 18 -8.09 14.07 -2.84
C MET A 18 -8.74 12.71 -3.17
N ASN A 19 -8.66 12.29 -4.43
CA ASN A 19 -9.13 10.98 -4.92
C ASN A 19 -8.48 9.81 -4.18
N PHE A 20 -7.26 10.00 -3.67
CA PHE A 20 -6.55 9.00 -2.88
C PHE A 20 -7.26 8.72 -1.55
N TYR A 21 -7.62 9.76 -0.79
CA TYR A 21 -8.31 9.61 0.49
C TYR A 21 -9.68 8.95 0.31
N ALA A 22 -10.42 9.33 -0.74
CA ALA A 22 -11.68 8.67 -1.09
C ALA A 22 -11.49 7.18 -1.41
N SER A 23 -10.42 6.84 -2.13
CA SER A 23 -10.09 5.44 -2.45
C SER A 23 -9.73 4.63 -1.20
N VAL A 24 -8.99 5.21 -0.25
CA VAL A 24 -8.67 4.58 1.04
C VAL A 24 -9.93 4.34 1.85
N ALA A 25 -10.84 5.32 1.93
CA ALA A 25 -12.11 5.16 2.63
C ALA A 25 -12.99 4.07 1.99
N LEU A 26 -13.10 4.06 0.66
CA LEU A 26 -13.83 3.02 -0.07
C LEU A 26 -13.25 1.63 0.19
N ALA A 27 -11.91 1.52 0.17
CA ALA A 27 -11.20 0.30 0.47
C ALA A 27 -11.51 -0.19 1.89
N GLN A 28 -11.50 0.69 2.90
CA GLN A 28 -11.88 0.33 4.28
C GLN A 28 -13.32 -0.20 4.37
N VAL A 29 -14.28 0.45 3.70
CA VAL A 29 -15.67 -0.01 3.68
C VAL A 29 -15.77 -1.39 3.04
N TYR A 30 -15.03 -1.60 1.94
CA TYR A 30 -14.97 -2.90 1.28
C TYR A 30 -14.36 -3.99 2.16
N VAL A 31 -13.23 -3.72 2.84
CA VAL A 31 -12.61 -4.66 3.79
C VAL A 31 -13.59 -5.01 4.90
N TYR A 32 -14.20 -4.01 5.52
CA TYR A 32 -15.16 -4.23 6.60
C TYR A 32 -16.33 -5.11 6.15
N PHE A 33 -16.92 -4.82 4.99
CA PHE A 33 -18.02 -5.63 4.45
C PHE A 33 -17.55 -7.06 4.11
N SER A 34 -16.35 -7.20 3.55
CA SER A 34 -15.78 -8.49 3.17
C SER A 34 -15.47 -9.35 4.40
N ASP A 35 -14.91 -8.77 5.46
CA ASP A 35 -14.67 -9.43 6.73
C ASP A 35 -15.98 -9.84 7.41
N VAL A 36 -17.00 -8.97 7.42
CA VAL A 36 -18.33 -9.31 7.94
C VAL A 36 -18.95 -10.46 7.14
N ALA A 37 -18.92 -10.38 5.81
CA ALA A 37 -19.43 -11.44 4.95
C ALA A 37 -18.70 -12.76 5.18
N TRP A 38 -17.37 -12.70 5.30
CA TRP A 38 -16.53 -13.83 5.65
C TRP A 38 -16.94 -14.44 7.00
N PHE A 39 -17.16 -13.65 8.06
CA PHE A 39 -17.61 -14.18 9.35
C PHE A 39 -18.99 -14.82 9.29
N LEU A 40 -19.91 -14.24 8.52
CA LEU A 40 -21.25 -14.82 8.34
C LEU A 40 -21.21 -16.14 7.56
N LEU A 41 -20.25 -16.27 6.63
CA LEU A 41 -20.09 -17.47 5.81
C LEU A 41 -19.17 -18.52 6.43
N TRP A 42 -18.28 -18.13 7.36
CA TRP A 42 -17.28 -19.01 7.98
C TRP A 42 -17.86 -20.34 8.50
N PRO A 43 -18.99 -20.38 9.23
CA PRO A 43 -19.56 -21.63 9.73
C PRO A 43 -19.93 -22.65 8.64
N TRP A 44 -20.17 -22.17 7.41
CA TRP A 44 -20.55 -23.01 6.27
C TRP A 44 -19.33 -23.60 5.53
N PHE A 45 -18.17 -22.98 5.72
CA PHE A 45 -16.91 -23.36 5.07
C PHE A 45 -15.97 -24.16 5.97
N GLU A 46 -16.19 -24.15 7.28
CA GLU A 46 -15.41 -24.91 8.26
C GLU A 46 -15.75 -26.41 8.19
N ARG A 47 -15.33 -27.07 7.10
CA ARG A 47 -15.29 -28.53 7.03
C ARG A 47 -13.90 -29.01 7.44
N PRO A 48 -13.80 -29.96 8.39
CA PRO A 48 -12.50 -30.51 8.78
C PRO A 48 -11.87 -31.24 7.59
N GLY A 49 -10.77 -30.69 7.08
CA GLY A 49 -9.98 -31.27 6.00
C GLY A 49 -8.57 -30.65 5.96
N PRO A 50 -7.57 -31.37 5.43
CA PRO A 50 -6.16 -30.96 5.48
C PRO A 50 -5.83 -29.69 4.67
N LEU A 51 -6.73 -29.25 3.79
CA LEU A 51 -6.53 -28.09 2.92
C LEU A 51 -7.54 -26.96 3.14
N ASN A 52 -8.45 -27.09 4.11
CA ASN A 52 -9.54 -26.14 4.44
C ASN A 52 -9.93 -25.20 3.29
N LEU A 53 -10.29 -25.79 2.13
CA LEU A 53 -10.40 -25.05 0.87
C LEU A 53 -11.50 -23.99 0.92
N GLY A 54 -12.51 -24.17 1.77
CA GLY A 54 -13.56 -23.18 1.99
C GLY A 54 -13.03 -21.90 2.64
N THR A 55 -12.14 -22.04 3.63
CA THR A 55 -11.42 -20.91 4.21
C THR A 55 -10.52 -20.23 3.18
N ILE A 56 -9.70 -20.98 2.44
CA ILE A 56 -8.84 -20.36 1.41
C ILE A 56 -9.69 -19.62 0.36
N PHE A 57 -10.78 -20.24 -0.10
CA PHE A 57 -11.63 -19.63 -1.12
C PHE A 57 -12.30 -18.36 -0.63
N ALA A 58 -12.90 -18.35 0.56
CA ALA A 58 -13.59 -17.15 1.01
C ALA A 58 -12.62 -16.07 1.55
N SER A 59 -11.36 -16.40 1.92
CA SER A 59 -10.31 -15.40 2.17
C SER A 59 -9.84 -14.74 0.87
N GLU A 60 -9.71 -15.53 -0.20
CA GLU A 60 -9.45 -15.03 -1.56
C GLU A 60 -10.56 -14.07 -2.00
N MET A 61 -11.84 -14.45 -1.82
CA MET A 61 -12.96 -13.58 -2.20
C MET A 61 -13.01 -12.26 -1.41
N ALA A 62 -12.52 -12.25 -0.17
CA ALA A 62 -12.53 -11.05 0.68
C ALA A 62 -11.36 -10.10 0.36
N TRP A 63 -10.16 -10.62 0.16
CA TRP A 63 -8.95 -9.80 0.10
C TRP A 63 -8.38 -9.60 -1.31
N ALA A 64 -8.61 -10.54 -2.24
CA ALA A 64 -8.10 -10.39 -3.61
C ALA A 64 -8.64 -9.15 -4.33
N PRO A 65 -9.93 -8.76 -4.20
CA PRO A 65 -10.42 -7.56 -4.86
C PRO A 65 -9.83 -6.28 -4.26
N LEU A 66 -9.57 -6.25 -2.95
CA LEU A 66 -8.86 -5.14 -2.31
C LEU A 66 -7.44 -4.98 -2.90
N LEU A 67 -6.69 -6.09 -2.99
CA LEU A 67 -5.35 -6.09 -3.56
C LEU A 67 -5.35 -5.74 -5.05
N ALA A 68 -6.40 -6.12 -5.79
CA ALA A 68 -6.61 -5.68 -7.17
C ALA A 68 -6.82 -4.16 -7.27
N LEU A 69 -7.60 -3.56 -6.36
CA LEU A 69 -7.75 -2.11 -6.27
C LEU A 69 -6.43 -1.43 -5.89
N THR A 70 -5.63 -2.03 -5.00
CA THR A 70 -4.28 -1.54 -4.68
C THR A 70 -3.35 -1.58 -5.90
N ALA A 71 -3.43 -2.63 -6.71
CA ALA A 71 -2.71 -2.72 -7.98
C ALA A 71 -3.16 -1.65 -8.98
N GLN A 72 -4.47 -1.42 -9.10
CA GLN A 72 -5.01 -0.33 -9.91
C GLN A 72 -4.47 1.04 -9.43
N ALA A 73 -4.43 1.28 -8.11
CA ALA A 73 -3.87 2.51 -7.56
C ALA A 73 -2.39 2.69 -7.93
N GLY A 74 -1.61 1.61 -7.94
CA GLY A 74 -0.21 1.61 -8.42
C GLY A 74 -0.07 1.96 -9.90
N HIS A 75 -0.99 1.49 -10.74
CA HIS A 75 -1.05 1.88 -12.14
C HIS A 75 -1.39 3.36 -12.30
N SER A 76 -2.45 3.84 -11.64
CA SER A 76 -2.85 5.25 -11.70
C SER A 76 -1.72 6.17 -11.22
N PHE A 77 -0.94 5.75 -10.23
CA PHE A 77 0.25 6.49 -9.81
C PHE A 77 1.32 6.54 -10.90
N ALA A 78 1.56 5.45 -11.62
CA ALA A 78 2.49 5.43 -12.75
C ALA A 78 2.07 6.44 -13.83
N ASP A 79 0.77 6.48 -14.13
CA ASP A 79 0.20 7.42 -15.11
C ASP A 79 0.34 8.87 -14.64
N MET A 80 -0.03 9.18 -13.38
CA MET A 80 0.14 10.52 -12.81
C MET A 80 1.61 10.96 -12.78
N PHE A 81 2.53 10.04 -12.46
CA PHE A 81 3.96 10.32 -12.45
C PHE A 81 4.48 10.64 -13.85
N ALA A 82 4.05 9.89 -14.87
CA ALA A 82 4.39 10.17 -16.25
C ALA A 82 3.79 11.50 -16.73
N GLU A 83 2.56 11.81 -16.35
CA GLU A 83 1.90 13.08 -16.66
C GLU A 83 2.64 14.26 -16.02
N LEU A 84 2.98 14.16 -14.74
CA LEU A 84 3.73 15.18 -14.01
C LEU A 84 5.09 15.45 -14.68
N GLN A 85 5.77 14.40 -15.14
CA GLN A 85 7.02 14.54 -15.88
C GLN A 85 6.83 15.39 -17.15
N VAL A 86 5.77 15.13 -17.91
CA VAL A 86 5.43 15.89 -19.12
C VAL A 86 5.03 17.33 -18.78
N GLN A 87 4.30 17.55 -17.69
CA GLN A 87 3.93 18.89 -17.22
C GLN A 87 5.17 19.70 -16.85
N PHE A 88 6.15 19.11 -16.16
CA PHE A 88 7.43 19.78 -15.90
C PHE A 88 8.20 20.08 -17.18
N ASP A 89 8.26 19.14 -18.14
CA ASP A 89 8.98 19.33 -19.40
C ASP A 89 8.38 20.45 -20.26
N LYS A 90 7.06 20.62 -20.19
CA LYS A 90 6.33 21.67 -20.91
C LYS A 90 6.11 22.94 -20.09
N PHE A 91 6.60 22.99 -18.85
CA PHE A 91 6.34 24.10 -17.96
C PHE A 91 6.84 25.41 -18.58
N ASP A 92 5.95 26.39 -18.69
CA ASP A 92 6.30 27.75 -19.05
C ASP A 92 5.43 28.70 -18.24
N VAL A 93 6.07 29.52 -17.41
CA VAL A 93 5.41 30.53 -16.58
C VAL A 93 4.56 31.51 -17.39
N ARG A 94 4.91 31.72 -18.68
CA ARG A 94 4.14 32.56 -19.60
C ARG A 94 2.78 31.96 -19.95
N SER A 95 2.71 30.63 -19.96
CA SER A 95 1.50 29.86 -20.26
C SER A 95 0.62 29.60 -19.02
N ALA A 96 1.07 30.03 -17.83
CA ALA A 96 0.31 29.84 -16.61
C ALA A 96 -1.05 30.54 -16.70
N ALA A 97 -2.10 29.83 -16.29
CA ALA A 97 -3.43 30.40 -16.13
C ALA A 97 -3.43 31.30 -14.90
N VAL A 98 -3.73 32.59 -15.11
CA VAL A 98 -3.85 33.58 -14.05
C VAL A 98 -5.25 34.19 -14.17
N THR A 99 -5.95 34.32 -13.04
CA THR A 99 -7.31 34.86 -13.02
C THR A 99 -7.31 36.37 -13.30
N GLU A 100 -6.31 37.10 -12.80
CA GLU A 100 -6.16 38.54 -12.97
C GLU A 100 -4.83 38.87 -13.67
N GLU A 101 -4.89 39.63 -14.77
CA GLU A 101 -3.69 39.97 -15.55
C GLU A 101 -2.73 40.93 -14.80
N SER A 102 -3.24 41.71 -13.84
CA SER A 102 -2.40 42.50 -12.93
C SER A 102 -1.46 41.62 -12.09
N ASP A 103 -1.96 40.46 -11.63
CA ASP A 103 -1.15 39.52 -10.86
C ASP A 103 -0.07 38.89 -11.72
N ARG A 104 -0.33 38.67 -13.01
CA ARG A 104 0.67 38.15 -13.95
C ARG A 104 1.89 39.05 -14.02
N GLY A 105 1.68 40.36 -14.15
CA GLY A 105 2.76 41.35 -14.16
C GLY A 105 3.56 41.36 -12.87
N PHE A 106 2.87 41.31 -11.72
CA PHE A 106 3.51 41.23 -10.41
C PHE A 106 4.34 39.95 -10.21
N ILE A 107 3.80 38.80 -10.62
CA ILE A 107 4.49 37.51 -10.56
C ILE A 107 5.72 37.53 -11.45
N TYR A 108 5.62 38.03 -12.68
CA TYR A 108 6.77 38.09 -13.60
C TYR A 108 7.86 39.01 -13.07
N ALA A 109 7.51 40.20 -12.60
CA ALA A 109 8.48 41.11 -11.99
C ALA A 109 9.18 40.48 -10.78
N SER A 110 8.44 39.74 -9.94
CA SER A 110 9.01 39.05 -8.78
C SER A 110 9.94 37.91 -9.19
N ILE A 111 9.61 37.17 -10.25
CA ILE A 111 10.47 36.10 -10.78
C ILE A 111 11.70 36.69 -11.43
N GLU A 112 11.56 37.74 -12.23
CA GLU A 112 12.69 38.43 -12.85
C GLU A 112 13.64 38.98 -11.78
N ASP A 113 13.14 39.58 -10.70
CA ASP A 113 13.97 40.03 -9.57
C ASP A 113 14.77 38.88 -8.93
N LEU A 114 14.17 37.70 -8.79
CA LEU A 114 14.80 36.51 -8.19
C LEU A 114 15.72 35.72 -9.13
N PHE A 115 15.57 35.88 -10.45
CA PHE A 115 16.25 35.09 -11.47
C PHE A 115 17.01 35.97 -12.48
N ASP A 116 17.70 37.00 -11.98
CA ASP A 116 18.59 37.89 -12.74
C ASP A 116 17.94 38.50 -14.00
N GLY A 117 16.67 38.86 -13.89
CA GLY A 117 15.88 39.47 -14.96
C GLY A 117 15.35 38.48 -16.00
N SER A 118 15.42 37.16 -15.77
CA SER A 118 15.09 36.16 -16.79
C SER A 118 14.01 35.15 -16.36
N LEU A 119 12.84 35.27 -16.98
CA LEU A 119 11.79 34.25 -16.91
C LEU A 119 12.22 32.91 -17.52
N ASP A 120 13.13 32.93 -18.50
CA ASP A 120 13.63 31.70 -19.12
C ASP A 120 14.57 30.94 -18.18
N ALA A 121 15.40 31.67 -17.39
CA ALA A 121 16.21 31.06 -16.35
C ALA A 121 15.34 30.40 -15.27
N PHE A 122 14.22 31.02 -14.90
CA PHE A 122 13.24 30.40 -14.01
C PHE A 122 12.62 29.13 -14.62
N ASN A 123 12.11 29.20 -15.85
CA ASN A 123 11.53 28.06 -16.54
C ASN A 123 12.51 26.88 -16.63
N ASP A 124 13.77 27.15 -16.98
CA ASP A 124 14.82 26.14 -17.04
C ASP A 124 15.13 25.56 -15.64
N LYS A 125 15.13 26.40 -14.60
CA LYS A 125 15.29 25.94 -13.22
C LYS A 125 14.17 24.99 -12.79
N VAL A 126 12.92 25.29 -13.18
CA VAL A 126 11.75 24.45 -12.89
C VAL A 126 11.85 23.12 -13.64
N ARG A 127 12.11 23.16 -14.95
CA ARG A 127 12.25 21.98 -15.83
C ARG A 127 13.40 21.05 -15.42
N THR A 128 14.44 21.59 -14.81
CA THR A 128 15.63 20.82 -14.42
C THR A 128 15.66 20.52 -12.93
N THR A 129 15.92 21.54 -12.10
CA THR A 129 16.22 21.40 -10.67
C THR A 129 14.98 20.98 -9.89
N PHE A 130 13.86 21.67 -10.09
CA PHE A 130 12.62 21.34 -9.36
C PHE A 130 12.02 20.03 -9.85
N LYS A 131 12.03 19.78 -11.17
CA LYS A 131 11.69 18.47 -11.72
C LYS A 131 12.52 17.36 -11.08
N ALA A 132 13.85 17.48 -11.07
CA ALA A 132 14.72 16.46 -10.50
C ALA A 132 14.44 16.23 -9.01
N ALA A 133 14.26 17.30 -8.22
CA ALA A 133 13.94 17.20 -6.80
C ALA A 133 12.57 16.54 -6.56
N ALA A 134 11.53 16.98 -7.27
CA ALA A 134 10.18 16.44 -7.19
C ALA A 134 10.14 14.97 -7.59
N MET A 135 10.68 14.63 -8.76
CA MET A 135 10.72 13.26 -9.28
C MET A 135 11.53 12.35 -8.34
N HIS A 136 12.68 12.80 -7.83
CA HIS A 136 13.47 12.02 -6.86
C HIS A 136 12.67 11.71 -5.60
N SER A 137 11.96 12.70 -5.04
CA SER A 137 11.12 12.54 -3.84
C SER A 137 9.97 11.54 -4.03
N LEU A 138 9.47 11.41 -5.26
CA LEU A 138 8.41 10.48 -5.64
C LEU A 138 8.96 9.09 -5.96
N THR A 139 10.11 8.98 -6.62
CA THR A 139 10.73 7.68 -6.98
C THR A 139 11.29 6.91 -5.79
N GLY A 140 11.65 7.60 -4.71
CA GLY A 140 12.14 6.95 -3.48
C GLY A 140 11.08 6.14 -2.73
N GLN A 141 9.80 6.21 -3.14
CA GLN A 141 8.69 5.57 -2.46
C GLN A 141 8.21 4.35 -3.26
N ARG A 142 8.43 3.14 -2.73
CA ARG A 142 7.92 1.89 -3.33
C ARG A 142 6.40 1.77 -3.26
N ALA A 143 5.80 2.37 -2.25
CA ALA A 143 4.35 2.51 -2.11
C ALA A 143 3.98 3.99 -2.08
N MET A 144 2.98 4.39 -2.87
CA MET A 144 2.41 5.74 -2.83
C MET A 144 1.67 5.99 -1.51
N ILE A 145 1.14 4.92 -0.91
CA ILE A 145 0.43 5.00 0.37
C ILE A 145 1.46 5.12 1.48
N PRO A 146 1.41 6.19 2.30
CA PRO A 146 2.25 6.25 3.49
C PRO A 146 1.88 5.08 4.41
N TYR A 147 2.86 4.53 5.13
CA TYR A 147 2.64 3.34 5.96
C TYR A 147 1.45 3.47 6.93
N TRP A 148 1.24 4.64 7.54
CA TRP A 148 0.06 4.89 8.39
C TRP A 148 -1.27 4.74 7.64
N GLY A 149 -1.32 5.13 6.36
CA GLY A 149 -2.50 4.98 5.52
C GLY A 149 -2.75 3.51 5.18
N ILE A 150 -1.68 2.72 5.04
CA ILE A 150 -1.80 1.27 4.87
C ILE A 150 -2.32 0.62 6.15
N LEU A 151 -1.80 1.01 7.32
CA LEU A 151 -2.31 0.53 8.61
C LEU A 151 -3.78 0.88 8.83
N LEU A 152 -4.22 2.04 8.36
CA LEU A 152 -5.64 2.40 8.40
C LEU A 152 -6.50 1.47 7.55
N LEU A 153 -6.01 1.00 6.39
CA LEU A 153 -6.72 0.01 5.57
C LEU A 153 -6.91 -1.31 6.30
N ASP A 154 -5.96 -1.66 7.18
CA ASP A 154 -5.93 -2.92 7.91
C ASP A 154 -6.57 -2.84 9.32
N LEU A 155 -6.97 -1.65 9.74
CA LEU A 155 -7.65 -1.42 11.02
C LEU A 155 -8.89 -2.32 11.23
N PRO A 156 -9.71 -2.64 10.19
CA PRO A 156 -10.81 -3.60 10.32
C PRO A 156 -10.38 -5.02 10.74
N ALA A 157 -9.13 -5.44 10.48
CA ALA A 157 -8.61 -6.73 10.91
C ALA A 157 -8.22 -6.75 12.40
N PHE A 158 -8.04 -5.59 13.03
CA PHE A 158 -7.59 -5.50 14.42
C PHE A 158 -8.59 -6.11 15.43
N PRO A 159 -9.91 -5.81 15.35
CA PRO A 159 -10.92 -6.48 16.18
C PRO A 159 -10.92 -8.01 16.05
N TRP A 160 -10.59 -8.55 14.87
CA TRP A 160 -10.48 -9.99 14.68
C TRP A 160 -9.34 -10.60 15.50
N PHE A 161 -8.14 -10.03 15.45
CA PHE A 161 -7.01 -10.50 16.25
C PHE A 161 -7.25 -10.34 17.76
N LEU A 162 -7.96 -9.28 18.17
CA LEU A 162 -8.40 -9.10 19.54
C LEU A 162 -9.44 -10.15 19.96
N SER A 163 -10.42 -10.45 19.10
CA SER A 163 -11.46 -11.46 19.34
C SER A 163 -10.87 -12.87 19.43
N MET A 164 -9.92 -13.22 18.57
CA MET A 164 -9.19 -14.48 18.67
C MET A 164 -8.44 -14.58 20.00
N SER A 165 -7.79 -13.50 20.43
CA SER A 165 -7.03 -13.47 21.69
C SER A 165 -7.95 -13.56 22.92
N SER A 166 -9.13 -12.95 22.87
CA SER A 166 -10.11 -13.00 23.97
C SER A 166 -10.88 -14.33 24.04
N SER A 167 -10.97 -15.06 22.93
CA SER A 167 -11.69 -16.34 22.84
C SER A 167 -10.85 -17.57 23.18
N THR A 168 -9.54 -17.41 23.38
CA THR A 168 -8.60 -18.52 23.67
C THR A 168 -8.02 -18.57 25.10
N PRO A 169 -8.69 -18.07 26.17
CA PRO A 169 -8.09 -18.04 27.51
C PRO A 169 -7.83 -19.44 28.08
N HIS A 170 -8.54 -20.45 27.58
CA HIS A 170 -8.38 -21.86 27.94
C HIS A 170 -7.14 -22.52 27.31
N LEU A 171 -6.49 -21.87 26.34
CA LEU A 171 -5.30 -22.40 25.67
C LEU A 171 -4.03 -22.08 26.46
N PRO A 172 -2.98 -22.91 26.33
CA PRO A 172 -1.70 -22.66 26.99
C PRO A 172 -1.15 -21.25 26.70
N PHE A 173 -0.47 -20.65 27.68
CA PHE A 173 0.06 -19.28 27.57
C PHE A 173 0.92 -19.07 26.31
N TRP A 174 1.82 -20.00 26.01
CA TRP A 174 2.70 -19.93 24.84
C TRP A 174 1.93 -19.84 23.52
N TYR A 175 0.80 -20.55 23.42
CA TYR A 175 -0.05 -20.55 22.23
C TYR A 175 -0.70 -19.18 22.03
N ARG A 176 -1.18 -18.57 23.12
CA ARG A 176 -1.74 -17.21 23.10
C ARG A 176 -0.70 -16.16 22.71
N VAL A 177 0.53 -16.27 23.22
CA VAL A 177 1.64 -15.38 22.84
C VAL A 177 1.93 -15.50 21.34
N GLN A 178 1.98 -16.72 20.81
CA GLN A 178 2.21 -16.93 19.38
C GLN A 178 1.08 -16.35 18.52
N GLN A 179 -0.19 -16.54 18.92
CA GLN A 179 -1.33 -15.94 18.22
C GLN A 179 -1.23 -14.41 18.21
N PHE A 180 -0.89 -13.79 19.34
CA PHE A 180 -0.71 -12.36 19.44
C PHE A 180 0.43 -11.85 18.55
N VAL A 181 1.62 -12.46 18.63
CA VAL A 181 2.78 -12.10 17.79
C VAL A 181 2.46 -12.25 16.31
N SER A 182 1.77 -13.33 15.93
CA SER A 182 1.37 -13.58 14.54
C SER A 182 0.37 -12.52 14.07
N GLY A 183 -0.61 -12.15 14.91
CA GLY A 183 -1.57 -11.11 14.58
C GLY A 183 -0.93 -9.73 14.40
N VAL A 184 -0.09 -9.33 15.35
CA VAL A 184 0.70 -8.08 15.26
C VAL A 184 1.53 -8.08 13.98
N SER A 185 2.25 -9.15 13.69
CA SER A 185 3.10 -9.20 12.50
C SER A 185 2.31 -9.23 11.19
N THR A 186 1.14 -9.88 11.20
CA THR A 186 0.22 -9.85 10.05
C THR A 186 -0.19 -8.42 9.74
N VAL A 187 -0.62 -7.69 10.78
CA VAL A 187 -1.14 -6.32 10.65
C VAL A 187 -0.05 -5.31 10.28
N PHE A 188 1.04 -5.34 11.04
CA PHE A 188 2.08 -4.32 10.92
C PHE A 188 3.13 -4.66 9.86
N CYS A 189 3.18 -5.89 9.34
CA CYS A 189 4.23 -6.28 8.41
C CYS A 189 3.71 -6.91 7.14
N VAL A 190 2.93 -7.99 7.26
CA VAL A 190 2.53 -8.79 6.10
C VAL A 190 1.59 -8.00 5.20
N TRP A 191 0.49 -7.49 5.73
CA TRP A 191 -0.46 -6.72 4.94
C TRP A 191 0.19 -5.50 4.28
N PRO A 192 0.96 -4.66 5.00
CA PRO A 192 1.71 -3.58 4.37
C PRO A 192 2.61 -4.01 3.22
N LEU A 193 3.32 -5.14 3.39
CA LEU A 193 4.16 -5.71 2.34
C LEU A 193 3.34 -6.17 1.13
N LEU A 194 2.21 -6.84 1.34
CA LEU A 194 1.32 -7.31 0.28
C LEU A 194 0.72 -6.14 -0.49
N PHE A 195 0.29 -5.07 0.20
CA PHE A 195 -0.20 -3.86 -0.45
C PHE A 195 0.90 -3.17 -1.29
N ALA A 196 2.11 -3.05 -0.75
CA ALA A 196 3.25 -2.51 -1.49
C ALA A 196 3.59 -3.37 -2.72
N ALA A 197 3.57 -4.69 -2.58
CA ALA A 197 3.80 -5.63 -3.68
C ALA A 197 2.73 -5.51 -4.77
N ALA A 198 1.44 -5.48 -4.40
CA ALA A 198 0.34 -5.29 -5.34
C ALA A 198 0.46 -3.96 -6.08
N MET A 199 0.78 -2.88 -5.37
CA MET A 199 0.97 -1.54 -5.94
C MET A 199 2.15 -1.52 -6.94
N GLU A 200 3.29 -2.09 -6.57
CA GLU A 200 4.48 -2.17 -7.45
C GLU A 200 4.21 -3.03 -8.69
N LEU A 201 3.51 -4.15 -8.55
CA LEU A 201 3.10 -4.99 -9.68
C LEU A 201 2.14 -4.23 -10.60
N GLY A 202 1.17 -3.51 -10.03
CA GLY A 202 0.26 -2.64 -10.76
C GLY A 202 0.98 -1.54 -11.55
N ARG A 203 1.96 -0.88 -10.92
CA ARG A 203 2.84 0.12 -11.55
C ARG A 203 3.60 -0.47 -12.73
N ARG A 204 4.17 -1.67 -12.59
CA ARG A 204 4.84 -2.39 -13.69
C ARG A 204 3.88 -2.75 -14.81
N CYS A 205 2.65 -3.17 -14.48
CA CYS A 205 1.62 -3.49 -15.47
C CYS A 205 1.19 -2.29 -16.31
N ALA A 206 1.25 -1.06 -15.76
CA ALA A 206 0.98 0.17 -16.50
C ALA A 206 1.84 0.31 -17.76
N THR A 207 3.12 -0.04 -17.65
CA THR A 207 4.07 0.04 -18.77
C THR A 207 3.76 -0.95 -19.90
N ARG A 208 3.02 -2.03 -19.63
CA ARG A 208 2.80 -3.15 -20.56
C ARG A 208 1.40 -3.19 -21.16
N THR A 209 0.42 -2.53 -20.55
CA THR A 209 -1.00 -2.79 -20.86
C THR A 209 -1.75 -1.52 -21.25
N ARG A 210 -2.05 -1.36 -22.55
CA ARG A 210 -2.79 -0.19 -23.08
C ARG A 210 -4.31 -0.39 -23.18
N ARG A 211 -4.80 -1.64 -23.32
CA ARG A 211 -6.24 -1.92 -23.49
C ARG A 211 -6.96 -2.02 -22.15
N VAL A 212 -8.11 -1.35 -22.01
CA VAL A 212 -8.90 -1.27 -20.77
C VAL A 212 -9.29 -2.64 -20.22
N GLY A 213 -9.86 -3.54 -21.03
CA GLY A 213 -10.26 -4.88 -20.57
C GLY A 213 -9.08 -5.74 -20.08
N ALA A 214 -7.92 -5.62 -20.74
CA ALA A 214 -6.70 -6.31 -20.32
C ALA A 214 -6.15 -5.77 -18.98
N ARG A 215 -6.40 -4.50 -18.67
CA ARG A 215 -5.99 -3.89 -17.39
C ARG A 215 -6.78 -4.48 -16.22
N VAL A 216 -8.11 -4.56 -16.34
CA VAL A 216 -8.96 -5.12 -15.26
C VAL A 216 -8.57 -6.57 -14.97
N ALA A 217 -8.41 -7.39 -16.01
CA ALA A 217 -7.97 -8.78 -15.85
C ALA A 217 -6.59 -8.87 -15.19
N ALA A 218 -5.64 -7.99 -15.55
CA ALA A 218 -4.32 -7.94 -14.93
C ALA A 218 -4.40 -7.58 -13.44
N TYR A 219 -5.22 -6.59 -13.06
CA TYR A 219 -5.37 -6.20 -11.65
C TYR A 219 -5.97 -7.32 -10.81
N LEU A 220 -7.02 -7.96 -11.31
CA LEU A 220 -7.62 -9.12 -10.64
C LEU A 220 -6.61 -10.26 -10.48
N SER A 221 -5.82 -10.54 -11.53
CA SER A 221 -4.77 -11.57 -11.48
C SER A 221 -3.68 -11.23 -10.45
N ILE A 222 -3.27 -9.96 -10.35
CA ILE A 222 -2.33 -9.49 -9.33
C ILE A 222 -2.95 -9.66 -7.94
N GLY A 223 -4.21 -9.27 -7.76
CA GLY A 223 -4.92 -9.39 -6.48
C GLY A 223 -4.94 -10.83 -5.97
N VAL A 224 -5.37 -11.77 -6.82
CA VAL A 224 -5.38 -13.21 -6.50
C VAL A 224 -3.97 -13.73 -6.23
N PHE A 225 -2.98 -13.37 -7.06
CA PHE A 225 -1.61 -13.83 -6.88
C PHE A 225 -1.01 -13.36 -5.54
N VAL A 226 -1.18 -12.08 -5.21
CA VAL A 226 -0.66 -11.49 -3.96
C VAL A 226 -1.42 -12.06 -2.77
N GLN A 227 -2.73 -12.28 -2.88
CA GLN A 227 -3.50 -12.92 -1.82
C GLN A 227 -3.08 -14.36 -1.59
N ALA A 228 -2.80 -15.12 -2.65
CA ALA A 228 -2.27 -16.47 -2.53
C ALA A 228 -0.92 -16.48 -1.78
N MET A 229 -0.05 -15.49 -2.01
CA MET A 229 1.18 -15.33 -1.22
C MET A 229 0.87 -15.07 0.27
N GLY A 230 -0.11 -14.22 0.57
CA GLY A 230 -0.59 -13.97 1.93
C GLY A 230 -1.16 -15.23 2.60
N ASN A 231 -1.96 -16.01 1.86
CA ASN A 231 -2.52 -17.28 2.32
C ASN A 231 -1.41 -18.30 2.62
N VAL A 232 -0.40 -18.45 1.75
CA VAL A 232 0.77 -19.31 2.01
C VAL A 232 1.50 -18.86 3.27
N TRP A 233 1.68 -17.54 3.46
CA TRP A 233 2.29 -17.00 4.66
C TRP A 233 1.47 -17.34 5.91
N CYS A 234 0.15 -17.16 5.86
CA CYS A 234 -0.76 -17.50 6.96
C CYS A 234 -0.71 -19.00 7.30
N GLU A 235 -0.67 -19.88 6.30
CA GLU A 235 -0.54 -21.32 6.53
C GLU A 235 0.83 -21.69 7.15
N LEU A 236 1.90 -21.01 6.75
CA LEU A 236 3.22 -21.20 7.39
C LEU A 236 3.25 -20.68 8.83
N ALA A 237 2.64 -19.51 9.10
CA ALA A 237 2.62 -18.88 10.41
C ALA A 237 1.67 -19.59 11.39
N PHE A 238 0.46 -19.97 10.94
CA PHE A 238 -0.60 -20.55 11.76
C PHE A 238 -0.73 -22.07 11.62
N GLY A 239 -0.50 -22.64 10.44
CA GLY A 239 -0.63 -24.08 10.16
C GLY A 239 0.55 -24.88 10.73
N VAL A 240 1.78 -24.49 10.42
CA VAL A 240 3.00 -25.09 11.02
C VAL A 240 3.15 -24.67 12.49
N GLY A 241 2.65 -23.48 12.82
CA GLY A 241 2.78 -22.88 14.13
C GLY A 241 1.77 -23.36 15.18
N GLY A 242 0.52 -23.67 14.80
CA GLY A 242 -0.58 -23.72 15.78
C GLY A 242 -1.65 -24.80 15.59
N ARG A 243 -1.75 -25.50 14.45
CA ARG A 243 -2.83 -26.50 14.29
C ARG A 243 -2.30 -27.87 13.82
N ARG A 244 -2.37 -28.85 14.73
CA ARG A 244 -2.66 -30.27 14.44
C ARG A 244 -1.62 -31.12 13.69
N GLN A 245 -0.33 -30.82 13.71
CA GLN A 245 0.64 -31.88 13.37
C GLN A 245 1.21 -32.52 14.65
N PRO A 246 0.69 -33.69 15.09
CA PRO A 246 1.37 -34.47 16.11
C PRO A 246 2.80 -34.75 15.64
N GLY A 247 3.79 -34.15 16.29
CA GLY A 247 5.22 -34.29 15.96
C GLY A 247 5.98 -33.02 15.63
N VAL A 248 5.31 -31.87 15.41
CA VAL A 248 6.03 -30.58 15.24
C VAL A 248 6.40 -30.04 16.62
N GLY A 249 7.69 -30.02 16.93
CA GLY A 249 8.20 -29.53 18.21
C GLY A 249 7.95 -28.02 18.40
N LEU A 250 7.73 -27.62 19.65
CA LEU A 250 7.51 -26.23 20.08
C LEU A 250 8.54 -25.25 19.48
N TRP A 251 9.82 -25.67 19.43
CA TRP A 251 10.91 -24.89 18.87
C TRP A 251 10.79 -24.70 17.36
N THR A 252 10.31 -25.70 16.64
CA THR A 252 10.15 -25.65 15.18
C THR A 252 9.05 -24.65 14.80
N ALA A 253 7.92 -24.66 15.51
CA ALA A 253 6.85 -23.69 15.33
C ALA A 253 7.30 -22.24 15.64
N ALA A 254 8.01 -22.04 16.75
CA ALA A 254 8.53 -20.73 17.13
C ALA A 254 9.61 -20.23 16.17
N VAL A 255 10.55 -21.09 15.74
CA VAL A 255 11.59 -20.73 14.78
C VAL A 255 10.99 -20.40 13.42
N VAL A 256 10.08 -21.22 12.89
CA VAL A 256 9.41 -20.93 11.61
C VAL A 256 8.63 -19.63 11.69
N THR A 257 7.86 -19.43 12.76
CA THR A 257 7.13 -18.17 12.98
C THR A 257 8.09 -16.99 13.05
N VAL A 258 9.14 -17.03 13.87
CA VAL A 258 10.11 -15.93 14.01
C VAL A 258 10.91 -15.70 12.74
N THR A 259 11.29 -16.74 11.99
CA THR A 259 12.01 -16.60 10.71
C THR A 259 11.11 -16.02 9.63
N VAL A 260 9.88 -16.51 9.49
CA VAL A 260 8.92 -16.02 8.49
C VAL A 260 8.48 -14.59 8.78
N ASN A 261 8.24 -14.25 10.06
CA ASN A 261 7.95 -12.88 10.49
C ASN A 261 9.19 -11.96 10.42
N GLY A 262 10.35 -12.47 10.81
CA GLY A 262 11.62 -11.77 10.81
C GLY A 262 12.15 -11.47 9.42
N LEU A 263 11.75 -12.22 8.39
CA LEU A 263 12.03 -11.91 6.99
C LEU A 263 11.08 -10.82 6.43
N ALA A 264 9.86 -10.71 6.96
CA ALA A 264 8.93 -9.66 6.56
C ALA A 264 9.32 -8.29 7.13
N TRP A 265 9.92 -8.24 8.33
CA TRP A 265 10.31 -7.01 9.02
C TRP A 265 11.30 -6.12 8.23
N PRO A 266 12.44 -6.61 7.71
CA PRO A 266 13.35 -5.82 6.89
C PRO A 266 12.69 -5.24 5.65
N ALA A 267 11.73 -5.95 5.06
CA ALA A 267 11.03 -5.52 3.86
C ALA A 267 10.01 -4.40 4.11
N VAL A 268 9.61 -4.15 5.36
CA VAL A 268 8.74 -3.03 5.76
C VAL A 268 9.55 -1.78 6.11
N VAL A 269 10.79 -1.97 6.58
CA VAL A 269 11.71 -0.88 6.94
C VAL A 269 12.42 -0.26 5.72
N TRP A 270 12.41 -0.95 4.56
CA TRP A 270 13.06 -0.56 3.30
C TRP A 270 12.10 -0.20 2.17
#